data_AF-A0A7V0VD20-F1
#
_entry.id   AF-A0A7V0VD20-F1
#
_cell.length_a   1.000
_cell.length_b   1.000
_cell.length_c   1.000
_cell.angle_alpha   90.00
_cell.angle_beta   90.00
_cell.angle_gamma   90.00
#
_symmetry.space_group_name_H-M   'P 1'
#
loop_
_entity.id
_entity.type
_entity.pdbx_description
1 polymer ?
#
loop_
_entity_poly.entity_id
_entity_poly.type
_entity_poly.pdbx_seq_one_letter_code
_entity_poly.pdbx_strand_id
1 'polypeptide(L)'
;MLAYSTNRGLTWSMPEFATDHHDSTAGFKGGALLPSGEYVLNYELIPKDDITNPTTYVRLLVKKRNAVLTSVHNKSEITHYQLYQNYTNPFNPSTTIRFFLPENEHITLTFFNVLKLTKKYYSVKMNSSHGPIFRT
;
A
#
# COMPACT_ATOMS: atom_id res chain seq x y z
N MET A 1 28.72 32.10 -4.47
CA MET A 1 27.51 32.94 -4.63
C MET A 1 26.45 32.12 -5.36
N LEU A 2 25.18 32.25 -5.00
CA LEU A 2 24.05 31.54 -5.62
C LEU A 2 23.04 32.56 -6.15
N ALA A 3 22.37 32.22 -7.25
CA ALA A 3 21.21 32.92 -7.76
C ALA A 3 20.13 31.90 -8.13
N TYR A 4 18.86 32.27 -8.00
CA TYR A 4 17.73 31.39 -8.29
C TYR A 4 16.71 32.07 -9.20
N SER A 5 15.88 31.24 -9.85
CA SER A 5 14.79 31.69 -10.71
C SER A 5 13.47 31.11 -10.24
N THR A 6 12.44 31.95 -10.16
CA THR A 6 11.06 31.56 -9.79
C THR A 6 10.15 31.40 -11.01
N ASN A 7 10.65 31.69 -12.22
CA ASN A 7 9.88 31.71 -13.46
C ASN A 7 10.57 30.89 -14.57
N ARG A 8 11.09 29.71 -14.21
CA ARG A 8 11.71 28.76 -15.14
C ARG A 8 12.90 29.34 -15.94
N GLY A 9 13.70 30.19 -15.30
CA GLY A 9 14.95 30.72 -15.86
C GLY A 9 14.79 31.99 -16.69
N LEU A 10 13.59 32.58 -16.77
CA LEU A 10 13.37 33.83 -17.51
C LEU A 10 14.01 35.04 -16.82
N THR A 11 13.95 35.09 -15.49
CA THR A 11 14.68 36.07 -14.67
C THR A 11 15.39 35.39 -13.50
N TRP A 12 16.43 36.05 -13.02
CA TRP A 12 17.31 35.54 -11.96
C TRP A 12 17.41 36.56 -10.83
N SER A 13 17.51 36.08 -9.59
CA SER A 13 17.84 36.92 -8.44
C SER A 13 19.25 37.52 -8.59
N MET A 14 19.53 38.60 -7.87
CA MET A 14 20.91 39.05 -7.71
C MET A 14 21.72 37.94 -7.01
N PRO A 15 22.95 37.64 -7.45
CA PRO A 15 23.76 36.62 -6.81
C PRO A 15 24.15 37.03 -5.38
N GLU A 16 23.94 36.14 -4.41
CA GLU A 16 24.28 36.36 -3.00
C GLU A 16 25.20 35.26 -2.46
N PHE A 17 25.95 35.55 -1.40
CA PHE A 17 26.73 34.52 -0.71
C PHE A 17 25.77 33.62 0.08
N ALA A 18 25.79 32.33 -0.22
CA ALA A 18 24.93 31.33 0.44
C ALA A 18 25.58 30.71 1.69
N THR A 19 26.84 31.07 1.93
CA THR A 19 27.69 30.58 3.01
C THR A 19 28.54 31.76 3.45
N ASP A 20 28.94 31.78 4.72
CA ASP A 20 29.93 32.74 5.18
C ASP A 20 31.31 32.44 4.55
N HIS A 21 32.23 33.39 4.66
CA HIS A 21 33.55 33.33 4.01
C HIS A 21 34.49 32.28 4.67
N HIS A 22 34.08 31.64 5.78
CA HIS A 22 34.96 30.82 6.62
C HIS A 22 34.36 29.46 6.97
N ASP A 23 33.35 29.00 6.23
CA ASP A 23 32.78 27.66 6.39
C ASP A 23 33.08 26.76 5.20
N SER A 24 33.04 25.46 5.44
CA SER A 24 33.14 24.47 4.38
C SER A 24 31.96 24.63 3.43
N THR A 25 32.24 24.77 2.14
CA THR A 25 31.19 25.01 1.14
C THR A 25 31.07 23.84 0.17
N ALA A 26 29.84 23.59 -0.29
CA ALA A 26 29.56 22.64 -1.34
C ALA A 26 29.03 23.39 -2.57
N GLY A 27 29.82 23.44 -3.63
CA GLY A 27 29.48 24.08 -4.89
C GLY A 27 28.95 23.07 -5.91
N PHE A 28 27.90 23.44 -6.65
CA PHE A 28 27.52 22.66 -7.83
C PHE A 28 28.54 22.92 -8.95
N LYS A 29 29.25 21.87 -9.38
CA LYS A 29 30.27 21.96 -10.44
C LYS A 29 29.70 21.66 -11.82
N GLY A 30 28.70 20.80 -11.90
CA GLY A 30 28.04 20.48 -13.15
C GLY A 30 27.21 19.20 -13.10
N GLY A 31 26.35 19.03 -14.10
CA GLY A 31 25.53 17.84 -14.26
C GLY A 31 25.55 17.34 -15.70
N ALA A 32 25.31 16.05 -15.88
CA ALA A 32 25.24 15.42 -17.20
C ALA A 32 24.16 14.34 -17.23
N LEU A 33 23.47 14.21 -18.38
CA LEU A 33 22.66 13.06 -18.71
C LEU A 33 23.56 11.99 -19.34
N LEU A 34 23.62 10.81 -18.74
CA LEU A 34 24.38 9.69 -19.27
C LEU A 34 23.62 9.03 -20.43
N PRO A 35 24.31 8.33 -21.35
CA PRO A 35 23.66 7.53 -22.39
C PRO A 35 22.66 6.50 -21.85
N SER A 36 22.84 6.05 -20.60
CA SER A 36 21.92 5.15 -19.88
C SER A 36 20.59 5.80 -19.46
N GLY A 37 20.43 7.13 -19.63
CA GLY A 37 19.27 7.88 -19.17
C GLY A 37 19.33 8.30 -17.69
N GLU A 38 20.44 8.04 -17.02
CA GLU A 38 20.70 8.45 -15.62
C GLU A 38 21.30 9.86 -15.57
N TYR A 39 20.97 10.62 -14.53
CA TYR A 39 21.56 11.94 -14.31
C TYR A 39 22.72 11.84 -13.33
N VAL A 40 23.82 12.51 -13.62
CA VAL A 40 24.95 12.68 -12.70
C VAL A 40 25.03 14.13 -12.30
N LEU A 41 25.18 14.38 -11.00
CA LEU A 41 25.48 15.69 -10.43
C LEU A 41 26.84 15.63 -9.76
N ASN A 42 27.74 16.55 -10.11
CA ASN A 42 29.05 16.69 -9.51
C ASN A 42 29.05 17.92 -8.59
N TYR A 43 29.39 17.69 -7.33
CA TYR A 43 29.61 18.74 -6.34
C TYR A 43 31.08 18.80 -5.98
N GLU A 44 31.54 20.02 -5.80
CA GLU A 44 32.87 20.34 -5.30
C GLU A 44 32.76 20.70 -3.83
N LEU A 45 33.55 20.04 -2.99
CA LEU A 45 33.64 20.38 -1.58
C LEU A 45 34.91 21.19 -1.35
N ILE A 46 34.74 22.39 -0.82
CA ILE A 46 35.82 23.28 -0.45
C ILE A 46 35.92 23.23 1.09
N PRO A 47 37.02 22.71 1.65
CA PRO A 47 37.20 22.68 3.10
C PRO A 47 37.45 24.08 3.64
N LYS A 48 37.01 24.32 4.88
CA LYS A 48 37.25 25.57 5.62
C LYS A 48 38.72 26.02 5.64
N ASP A 49 39.64 25.06 5.79
CA ASP A 49 41.05 25.34 6.04
C ASP A 49 41.89 25.54 4.77
N ASP A 50 41.39 25.15 3.59
CA ASP A 50 42.05 25.36 2.30
C ASP A 50 41.01 25.68 1.20
N ILE A 51 40.63 26.95 1.15
CA ILE A 51 39.68 27.46 0.15
C ILE A 51 40.23 27.52 -1.27
N THR A 52 41.54 27.29 -1.45
CA THR A 52 42.22 27.42 -2.74
C THR A 52 42.37 26.10 -3.49
N ASN A 53 42.33 24.98 -2.77
CA ASN A 53 42.40 23.64 -3.34
C ASN A 53 41.15 22.82 -2.96
N PRO A 54 40.10 22.79 -3.81
CA PRO A 54 39.02 21.83 -3.66
C PRO A 54 39.53 20.42 -3.95
N THR A 55 40.04 19.74 -2.93
CA THR A 55 40.63 18.39 -3.06
C THR A 55 39.58 17.28 -3.12
N THR A 56 38.30 17.58 -2.84
CA THR A 56 37.26 16.55 -2.67
C THR A 56 36.06 16.81 -3.58
N TYR A 57 35.69 15.80 -4.36
CA TYR A 57 34.49 15.79 -5.19
C TYR A 57 33.49 14.77 -4.65
N VAL A 58 32.22 15.19 -4.55
CA VAL A 58 31.11 14.27 -4.31
C VAL A 58 30.32 14.12 -5.60
N ARG A 59 30.21 12.88 -6.08
CA ARG A 59 29.40 12.55 -7.26
C ARG A 59 28.13 11.84 -6.83
N LEU A 60 26.99 12.46 -7.13
CA LEU A 60 25.67 11.89 -6.93
C LEU A 60 25.15 11.34 -8.26
N LEU A 61 24.87 10.04 -8.30
CA LEU A 61 24.23 9.38 -9.44
C LEU A 61 22.75 9.20 -9.14
N VAL A 62 21.90 9.84 -9.93
CA VAL A 62 20.45 9.79 -9.79
C VAL A 62 19.90 8.90 -10.89
N LYS A 63 19.39 7.73 -10.48
CA LYS A 63 18.70 6.80 -11.36
C LYS A 63 17.20 7.01 -11.26
N LYS A 64 16.53 7.16 -12.41
CA LYS A 64 15.06 7.13 -12.44
C LYS A 64 14.60 5.78 -11.90
N ARG A 65 13.90 5.79 -10.77
CA ARG A 65 13.24 4.59 -10.26
C ARG A 65 12.08 4.26 -11.19
N ASN A 66 12.07 3.07 -11.75
CA ASN A 66 10.84 2.54 -12.37
C ASN A 66 9.83 2.39 -11.24
N ALA A 67 8.71 3.11 -11.34
CA ALA A 67 7.62 2.98 -10.38
C ALA A 67 7.06 1.56 -10.49
N VAL A 68 7.48 0.67 -9.61
CA VAL A 68 6.80 -0.60 -9.42
C VAL A 68 5.57 -0.30 -8.57
N LEU A 69 4.48 0.03 -9.24
CA LEU A 69 3.17 0.16 -8.62
C LEU A 69 2.67 -1.26 -8.29
N THR A 70 3.14 -1.85 -7.19
CA THR A 70 2.42 -3.01 -6.60
C THR A 70 1.34 -2.47 -5.68
N SER A 71 0.13 -2.32 -6.21
CA SER A 71 -1.06 -2.17 -5.37
C SER A 71 -1.33 -3.53 -4.72
N VAL A 72 -1.18 -3.62 -3.39
CA VAL A 72 -1.75 -4.75 -2.65
C VAL A 72 -3.17 -4.36 -2.27
N HIS A 73 -4.10 -4.60 -3.19
CA HIS A 73 -5.50 -4.70 -2.82
C HIS A 73 -5.74 -6.11 -2.28
N ASN A 74 -5.36 -6.35 -1.02
CA ASN A 74 -5.88 -7.50 -0.29
C ASN A 74 -7.34 -7.19 0.09
N LYS A 75 -8.20 -7.17 -0.93
CA LYS A 75 -9.61 -7.44 -0.71
C LYS A 75 -9.66 -8.93 -0.42
N SER A 76 -9.69 -9.28 0.87
CA SER A 76 -10.07 -10.61 1.30
C SER A 76 -11.51 -10.80 0.83
N GLU A 77 -11.68 -11.25 -0.40
CA GLU A 77 -12.93 -11.84 -0.85
C GLU A 77 -13.02 -13.15 -0.09
N ILE A 78 -13.85 -13.17 0.95
CA ILE A 78 -14.17 -14.40 1.65
C ILE A 78 -14.94 -15.24 0.62
N THR A 79 -14.33 -16.29 0.09
CA THR A 79 -14.91 -17.14 -0.97
C THR A 79 -15.45 -18.47 -0.45
N HIS A 80 -15.39 -18.70 0.86
CA HIS A 80 -15.71 -20.00 1.44
C HIS A 80 -17.06 -20.00 2.18
N TYR A 81 -17.80 -21.09 2.02
CA TYR A 81 -19.01 -21.39 2.78
C TYR A 81 -18.63 -22.02 4.12
N GLN A 82 -19.34 -21.67 5.20
CA GLN A 82 -19.10 -22.25 6.52
C GLN A 82 -20.41 -22.57 7.23
N LEU A 83 -20.53 -23.79 7.77
CA LEU A 83 -21.60 -24.18 8.68
C LEU A 83 -21.03 -24.28 10.09
N TYR A 84 -21.59 -23.55 11.05
CA TYR A 84 -21.15 -23.60 12.43
C TYR A 84 -21.82 -24.77 13.15
N GLN A 85 -21.09 -25.43 14.05
CA GLN A 85 -21.68 -26.48 14.88
C GLN A 85 -22.84 -25.92 15.72
N ASN A 86 -23.94 -26.67 15.73
CA ASN A 86 -25.05 -26.44 16.63
C ASN A 86 -24.85 -27.29 17.89
N TYR A 87 -25.06 -26.69 19.05
CA TYR A 87 -25.18 -27.40 20.32
C TYR A 87 -26.65 -27.39 20.71
N THR A 88 -27.30 -28.54 20.67
CA THR A 88 -28.71 -28.68 21.02
C THR A 88 -28.90 -28.42 22.52
N ASN A 89 -29.77 -27.47 22.86
CA ASN A 89 -30.25 -27.29 24.22
C ASN A 89 -31.50 -28.19 24.43
N PRO A 90 -31.46 -29.19 25.32
CA PRO A 90 -32.56 -30.13 25.52
C PRO A 90 -33.86 -29.49 26.09
N PHE A 91 -33.83 -28.23 26.52
CA PHE A 91 -35.01 -27.52 27.04
C PHE A 91 -35.59 -26.48 26.07
N ASN A 92 -35.05 -26.34 24.86
CA ASN A 92 -35.59 -25.42 23.86
C ASN A 92 -35.98 -26.21 22.60
N PRO A 93 -37.27 -26.29 22.23
CA PRO A 93 -37.73 -27.05 21.06
C PRO A 93 -37.26 -26.46 19.72
N SER A 94 -36.52 -25.35 19.76
CA SER A 94 -35.93 -24.69 18.59
C SER A 94 -34.41 -24.67 18.71
N THR A 95 -33.73 -24.89 17.59
CA THR A 95 -32.27 -24.81 17.48
C THR A 95 -31.90 -23.80 16.41
N THR A 96 -31.01 -22.87 16.73
CA THR A 96 -30.47 -21.90 15.77
C THR A 96 -29.27 -22.50 15.04
N ILE A 97 -29.36 -22.60 13.72
CA ILE A 97 -28.24 -23.03 12.85
C ILE A 97 -27.58 -21.79 12.26
N ARG A 98 -26.30 -21.59 12.55
CA ARG A 98 -25.52 -20.48 11.99
C ARG A 98 -24.70 -20.98 10.82
N PHE A 99 -24.63 -20.19 9.76
CA PHE A 99 -23.78 -20.42 8.60
C PHE A 99 -23.32 -19.08 8.03
N PHE A 100 -22.30 -19.12 7.18
CA PHE A 100 -21.76 -17.97 6.45
C PHE A 100 -21.85 -18.24 4.95
N LEU A 101 -22.27 -17.21 4.21
CA LEU A 101 -22.28 -17.18 2.74
C LEU A 101 -21.41 -16.02 2.26
N PRO A 102 -20.53 -16.24 1.26
CA PRO A 102 -19.68 -15.20 0.70
C PRO A 102 -20.49 -14.13 -0.06
N GLU A 103 -21.59 -14.53 -0.69
CA GLU A 103 -22.52 -13.66 -1.41
C GLU A 103 -23.98 -14.13 -1.26
N ASN A 104 -24.92 -13.32 -1.76
CA ASN A 104 -26.35 -13.62 -1.66
C ASN A 104 -26.72 -14.77 -2.60
N GLU A 105 -27.06 -15.93 -2.04
CA GLU A 105 -27.39 -17.12 -2.81
C GLU A 105 -28.70 -17.79 -2.35
N HIS A 106 -29.21 -18.67 -3.22
CA HIS A 106 -30.27 -19.61 -2.87
C HIS A 106 -29.67 -20.84 -2.21
N ILE A 107 -30.05 -21.09 -0.96
CA ILE A 107 -29.55 -22.25 -0.21
C ILE A 107 -30.68 -23.26 0.07
N THR A 108 -30.29 -24.53 0.18
CA THR A 108 -31.17 -25.62 0.62
C THR A 108 -30.56 -26.28 1.85
N LEU A 109 -31.26 -26.25 2.97
CA LEU A 109 -30.88 -27.00 4.18
C LEU A 109 -31.66 -28.31 4.23
N THR A 110 -30.92 -29.41 4.41
CA THR A 110 -31.49 -30.76 4.54
C THR A 110 -31.21 -31.30 5.92
N PHE A 111 -32.28 -31.65 6.65
CA PHE A 111 -32.19 -32.27 7.97
C PHE A 111 -32.28 -33.79 7.85
N PHE A 112 -31.39 -34.50 8.54
CA PHE A 112 -31.37 -35.95 8.62
C PHE A 112 -31.58 -36.39 10.08
N ASN A 113 -32.40 -37.42 10.28
CA ASN A 113 -32.41 -38.17 11.54
C ASN A 113 -31.14 -39.06 11.62
N VAL A 114 -30.78 -39.56 12.80
CA VAL A 114 -29.63 -40.45 13.03
C VAL A 114 -29.63 -41.70 12.13
N LEU A 115 -30.82 -42.15 11.72
CA LEU A 115 -30.98 -43.26 10.78
C LEU A 115 -30.88 -42.85 9.29
N LYS A 116 -30.69 -41.55 9.00
CA LYS A 116 -30.71 -40.94 7.65
C LYS A 116 -32.01 -41.17 6.85
N LEU A 117 -33.06 -41.70 7.49
CA LEU A 117 -34.31 -42.11 6.84
C LEU A 117 -35.23 -40.92 6.52
N THR A 118 -35.37 -39.96 7.43
CA THR A 118 -36.27 -38.82 7.25
C THR A 118 -35.48 -37.61 6.75
N LYS A 119 -35.93 -37.03 5.63
CA LYS A 119 -35.39 -35.80 5.04
C LYS A 119 -36.42 -34.68 5.14
N LYS A 120 -36.04 -33.54 5.72
CA LYS A 120 -36.84 -32.30 5.63
C LYS A 120 -36.01 -31.23 4.93
N TYR A 121 -36.60 -30.62 3.91
CA TYR A 121 -35.94 -29.60 3.09
C TYR A 121 -36.50 -28.21 3.39
N TYR A 122 -35.60 -27.24 3.49
CA TYR A 122 -35.96 -25.83 3.56
C TYR A 122 -35.12 -25.07 2.53
N SER A 123 -35.78 -24.45 1.55
CA SER A 123 -35.14 -23.62 0.53
C SER A 123 -35.48 -22.16 0.80
N VAL A 124 -34.47 -21.32 0.97
CA VAL A 124 -34.67 -19.90 1.28
C VAL A 124 -33.61 -19.06 0.57
N LYS A 125 -34.01 -17.88 0.07
CA LYS A 125 -33.11 -16.86 -0.46
C LYS A 125 -32.51 -16.08 0.71
N MET A 126 -31.18 -16.07 0.85
CA MET A 126 -30.50 -15.47 2.00
C MET A 126 -29.64 -14.28 1.60
N ASN A 127 -29.67 -13.23 2.42
CA ASN A 127 -28.78 -12.09 2.29
C ASN A 127 -27.61 -12.22 3.28
N SER A 128 -26.39 -11.89 2.85
CA SER A 128 -25.11 -12.11 3.55
C SER A 128 -24.96 -11.44 4.93
N SER A 129 -25.94 -10.65 5.37
CA SER A 129 -25.86 -9.86 6.61
C SER A 129 -26.62 -10.43 7.81
N HIS A 130 -27.52 -11.41 7.65
CA HIS A 130 -28.35 -11.89 8.76
C HIS A 130 -28.62 -13.40 8.67
N GLY A 131 -28.09 -14.14 9.65
CA GLY A 131 -28.36 -15.57 9.79
C GLY A 131 -29.84 -15.81 10.13
N PRO A 132 -30.55 -16.67 9.38
CA PRO A 132 -31.96 -16.96 9.63
C PRO A 132 -32.16 -17.82 10.89
N ILE A 133 -33.29 -17.60 11.56
CA ILE A 133 -33.75 -18.45 12.66
C ILE A 133 -34.68 -19.50 12.06
N PHE A 134 -34.19 -20.73 11.91
CA PHE A 134 -35.06 -21.87 11.59
C PHE A 134 -35.74 -22.34 12.88
N ARG A 135 -37.07 -22.22 12.92
CA ARG A 135 -37.91 -22.82 13.96
C ARG A 135 -38.46 -24.13 13.40
N THR A 136 -38.14 -25.23 14.06
CA THR A 136 -38.79 -26.53 13.83
C THR A 136 -40.01 -26.67 14.73
#